data_AF-A0A933LSE3-F1
#
_entry.id   AF-A0A933LSE3-F1
#
_cell.length_a   1.000
_cell.length_b   1.000
_cell.length_c   1.000
_cell.angle_alpha   90.00
_cell.angle_beta   90.00
_cell.angle_gamma   90.00
#
_symmetry.space_group_name_H-M   'P 1'
#
loop_
_entity.id
_entity.type
_entity.pdbx_description
1 polymer ?
#
loop_
_entity_poly.entity_id
_entity_poly.type
_entity_poly.pdbx_seq_one_letter_code
_entity_poly.pdbx_strand_id
1 'polypeptide(L)'
;NGLAVDPTAPSRIFWGVCGASGIGVYRSSDYGASWEPSLASAMPCVFDVAISATGDVYAAGVKGTPALFISRDHGMSWTELKRFASGQTCEAIAIDPSDPSHLAVGVVQWGEGSGGQIWHSADGGKAWTDLTAGLPENSGPAAMAFDPRRQRLYVLLYAGSVYSRSVQ
;
A
#
# COMPACT_ATOMS: atom_id res chain seq x y z
N ASN A 1 -9.69 -2.08 1.82
CA ASN A 1 -10.11 -0.92 1.01
C ASN A 1 -9.41 0.31 1.57
N GLY A 2 -8.72 1.08 0.73
CA GLY A 2 -7.99 2.29 1.14
C GLY A 2 -8.66 3.56 0.63
N LEU A 3 -8.62 4.62 1.43
CA LEU A 3 -9.08 5.97 1.09
C LEU A 3 -7.97 6.95 1.49
N ALA A 4 -7.51 7.78 0.55
CA ALA A 4 -6.43 8.73 0.81
C ALA A 4 -6.75 10.12 0.26
N VAL A 5 -6.45 11.15 1.05
CA VAL A 5 -6.55 12.56 0.65
C VAL A 5 -5.16 13.05 0.29
N ASP A 6 -5.04 13.73 -0.85
CA ASP A 6 -3.74 14.21 -1.31
C ASP A 6 -3.26 15.41 -0.47
N PRO A 7 -2.10 15.32 0.19
CA PRO A 7 -1.59 16.40 1.04
C PRO A 7 -1.18 17.65 0.24
N THR A 8 -0.92 17.52 -1.06
CA THR A 8 -0.54 18.64 -1.94
C THR A 8 -1.75 19.35 -2.54
N ALA A 9 -2.92 18.71 -2.54
CA ALA A 9 -4.18 19.29 -3.00
C ALA A 9 -5.38 18.58 -2.35
N PRO A 10 -5.93 19.09 -1.23
CA PRO A 10 -6.97 18.39 -0.46
C PRO A 10 -8.30 18.15 -1.19
N SER A 11 -8.55 18.82 -2.32
CA SER A 11 -9.70 18.51 -3.18
C SER A 11 -9.54 17.18 -3.92
N ARG A 12 -8.31 16.66 -4.01
CA ARG A 12 -7.97 15.41 -4.67
C ARG A 12 -7.96 14.26 -3.68
N ILE A 13 -8.80 13.26 -3.95
CA ILE A 13 -9.01 12.09 -3.07
C ILE A 13 -8.95 10.82 -3.94
N PHE A 14 -8.44 9.74 -3.38
CA PHE A 14 -8.37 8.44 -4.03
C PHE A 14 -9.05 7.36 -3.20
N TRP A 15 -9.73 6.44 -3.88
CA TRP A 15 -10.40 5.30 -3.25
C TRP A 15 -10.09 4.01 -4.01
N GLY A 16 -9.56 3.01 -3.29
CA GLY A 16 -9.31 1.67 -3.81
C GLY A 16 -10.54 0.77 -3.67
N VAL A 17 -10.89 0.08 -4.75
CA VAL A 17 -12.11 -0.73 -4.86
C VAL A 17 -11.78 -2.16 -5.29
N CYS A 18 -12.50 -3.11 -4.70
CA CYS A 18 -12.49 -4.51 -5.09
C CYS A 18 -13.90 -5.09 -4.95
N GLY A 19 -14.54 -5.49 -6.05
CA GLY A 19 -15.81 -6.21 -6.01
C GLY A 19 -16.68 -6.00 -7.25
N ALA A 20 -17.93 -6.48 -7.15
CA ALA A 20 -18.89 -6.43 -8.26
C ALA A 20 -19.31 -5.01 -8.65
N SER A 21 -19.28 -4.06 -7.70
CA SER A 21 -19.69 -2.67 -7.91
C SER A 21 -18.59 -1.78 -8.51
N GLY A 22 -17.38 -2.30 -8.70
CA GLY A 22 -16.25 -1.55 -9.24
C GLY A 22 -14.90 -2.22 -8.96
N ILE A 23 -13.91 -1.88 -9.78
CA ILE A 23 -12.55 -2.40 -9.66
C ILE A 23 -11.54 -1.25 -9.79
N GLY A 24 -10.38 -1.39 -9.15
CA GLY A 24 -9.27 -0.48 -9.34
C GLY A 24 -9.26 0.72 -8.39
N VAL A 25 -8.62 1.80 -8.80
CA VAL A 25 -8.60 3.09 -8.07
C VAL A 25 -9.52 4.09 -8.74
N TYR A 26 -10.33 4.77 -7.95
CA TYR A 26 -11.09 5.96 -8.35
C TYR A 26 -10.45 7.21 -7.76
N ARG A 27 -10.57 8.31 -8.49
CA ARG A 27 -10.04 9.63 -8.15
C ARG A 27 -11.17 10.64 -8.12
N SER A 28 -11.15 11.54 -7.15
CA SER A 28 -11.98 12.74 -7.10
C SER A 28 -11.05 13.96 -7.16
N SER A 29 -11.56 15.08 -7.68
CA SER A 29 -10.87 16.38 -7.68
C SER A 29 -11.70 17.49 -7.03
N ASP A 30 -12.84 17.14 -6.45
CA ASP A 30 -13.88 18.01 -5.93
C ASP A 30 -14.36 17.57 -4.53
N TYR A 31 -13.41 17.16 -3.68
CA TYR A 31 -13.65 16.75 -2.28
C TYR A 31 -14.59 15.54 -2.14
N GLY A 32 -14.63 14.67 -3.15
CA GLY A 32 -15.44 13.46 -3.16
C GLY A 32 -16.86 13.64 -3.68
N ALA A 33 -17.20 14.80 -4.25
CA ALA A 33 -18.52 15.04 -4.84
C ALA A 33 -18.72 14.24 -6.15
N SER A 34 -17.66 14.04 -6.94
CA SER A 34 -17.63 13.15 -8.09
C SER A 34 -16.35 12.31 -8.16
N TRP A 35 -16.44 11.17 -8.85
CA TRP A 35 -15.38 10.18 -8.93
C TRP A 35 -15.21 9.67 -10.36
N GLU A 36 -13.96 9.57 -10.81
CA GLU A 36 -13.57 9.03 -12.10
C GLU A 36 -12.60 7.84 -11.93
N PRO A 37 -12.63 6.83 -12.82
CA PRO A 37 -11.64 5.76 -12.79
C PRO A 37 -10.22 6.28 -13.06
N SER A 38 -9.24 5.85 -12.27
CA SER A 38 -7.83 6.28 -12.36
C SER A 38 -6.87 5.10 -12.62
N LEU A 39 -6.98 4.01 -11.85
CA LEU A 39 -6.27 2.75 -12.10
C LEU A 39 -7.32 1.66 -12.31
N ALA A 40 -7.97 1.64 -13.48
CA ALA A 40 -9.12 0.77 -13.74
C ALA A 40 -8.73 -0.73 -13.84
N SER A 41 -8.98 -1.37 -14.97
CA SER A 41 -8.75 -2.82 -15.17
C SER A 41 -7.29 -3.27 -15.03
N ALA A 42 -6.35 -2.34 -14.92
CA ALA A 42 -4.94 -2.63 -14.68
C ALA A 42 -4.70 -3.34 -13.33
N MET A 43 -5.53 -3.10 -12.31
CA MET A 43 -5.51 -3.81 -11.03
C MET A 43 -6.94 -4.05 -10.54
N PRO A 44 -7.53 -5.24 -10.76
CA PRO A 44 -8.95 -5.48 -10.48
C PRO A 44 -9.35 -5.36 -9.01
N CYS A 45 -8.43 -5.56 -8.08
CA CYS A 45 -8.73 -5.55 -6.66
C CYS A 45 -7.69 -4.72 -5.94
N VAL A 46 -8.09 -3.56 -5.40
CA VAL A 46 -7.21 -2.65 -4.64
C VAL A 46 -7.62 -2.68 -3.17
N PHE A 47 -6.69 -3.06 -2.30
CA PHE A 47 -6.92 -3.19 -0.87
C PHE A 47 -6.48 -1.95 -0.10
N ASP A 48 -5.47 -1.23 -0.57
CA ASP A 48 -4.99 -0.02 0.07
C ASP A 48 -4.49 1.02 -0.94
N VAL A 49 -4.62 2.29 -0.57
CA VAL A 49 -4.15 3.45 -1.34
C VAL A 49 -3.48 4.41 -0.39
N ALA A 50 -2.24 4.80 -0.70
CA ALA A 50 -1.46 5.75 0.09
C ALA A 50 -0.90 6.85 -0.81
N ILE A 51 -0.71 8.05 -0.24
CA ILE A 51 -0.17 9.20 -0.98
C ILE A 51 1.02 9.74 -0.21
N SER A 52 2.14 9.95 -0.90
CA SER A 52 3.34 10.52 -0.29
C SER A 52 3.16 12.01 0.01
N ALA A 53 4.04 12.57 0.83
CA ALA A 53 4.09 14.01 1.09
C ALA A 53 4.33 14.85 -0.20
N THR A 54 4.86 14.23 -1.27
CA THR A 54 5.10 14.88 -2.57
C THR A 54 3.97 14.66 -3.57
N GLY A 55 2.91 13.92 -3.21
CA GLY A 55 1.75 13.68 -4.06
C GLY A 55 1.86 12.47 -5.00
N ASP A 56 2.86 11.60 -4.81
CA ASP A 56 2.92 10.30 -5.49
C ASP A 56 1.87 9.37 -4.89
N VAL A 57 1.09 8.70 -5.73
CA VAL A 57 -0.02 7.85 -5.30
C VAL A 57 0.36 6.40 -5.47
N TYR A 58 0.13 5.59 -4.46
CA TYR A 58 0.44 4.16 -4.42
C TYR A 58 -0.85 3.36 -4.26
N ALA A 59 -0.94 2.23 -4.96
CA ALA A 59 -2.07 1.32 -4.87
C ALA A 59 -1.58 -0.12 -4.66
N ALA A 60 -2.02 -0.74 -3.57
CA ALA A 60 -1.70 -2.11 -3.22
C ALA A 60 -2.91 -2.99 -3.48
N GLY A 61 -2.68 -4.12 -4.15
CA GLY A 61 -3.77 -5.00 -4.52
C GLY A 61 -3.33 -6.25 -5.25
N VAL A 62 -4.25 -6.83 -6.03
CA VAL A 62 -4.03 -8.08 -6.75
C VAL A 62 -4.38 -7.92 -8.23
N LYS A 63 -3.46 -8.38 -9.07
CA LYS A 63 -3.61 -8.55 -10.52
C LYS A 63 -3.02 -9.90 -10.93
N GLY A 64 -3.78 -10.97 -10.69
CA GLY A 64 -3.32 -12.36 -10.78
C GLY A 64 -2.40 -12.77 -9.63
N THR A 65 -1.43 -11.92 -9.30
CA THR A 65 -0.57 -12.00 -8.11
C THR A 65 -0.62 -10.65 -7.37
N PRO A 66 -0.15 -10.57 -6.11
CA PRO A 66 -0.06 -9.30 -5.40
C PRO A 66 0.87 -8.34 -6.14
N ALA A 67 0.48 -7.07 -6.15
CA ALA A 67 1.23 -6.01 -6.80
C ALA A 67 1.08 -4.67 -6.08
N LEU A 68 2.12 -3.84 -6.23
CA LEU A 68 2.12 -2.43 -5.87
C LEU A 68 2.26 -1.62 -7.16
N PHE A 69 1.35 -0.66 -7.36
CA PHE A 69 1.40 0.30 -8.45
C PHE A 69 1.67 1.69 -7.90
N ILE A 70 2.26 2.54 -8.74
CA ILE A 70 2.55 3.94 -8.42
C ILE A 70 2.14 4.86 -9.56
N SER A 71 1.58 6.00 -9.21
CA SER A 71 1.39 7.14 -10.08
C SER A 71 2.26 8.30 -9.59
N ARG A 72 3.04 8.88 -10.51
CA ARG A 72 3.91 10.04 -10.28
C ARG A 72 3.31 11.35 -10.80
N ASP A 73 2.07 11.29 -11.30
CA ASP A 73 1.35 12.39 -11.93
C ASP A 73 -0.07 12.50 -11.35
N HIS A 74 -0.19 12.28 -10.03
CA HIS A 74 -1.42 12.46 -9.27
C HIS A 74 -2.61 11.66 -9.81
N GLY A 75 -2.35 10.40 -10.15
CA GLY A 75 -3.34 9.42 -10.59
C GLY A 75 -3.72 9.50 -12.06
N MET A 76 -2.97 10.22 -12.90
CA MET A 76 -3.28 10.30 -14.34
C MET A 76 -2.73 9.08 -15.09
N SER A 77 -1.55 8.59 -14.71
CA SER A 77 -0.96 7.37 -15.23
C SER A 77 -0.32 6.55 -14.12
N TRP A 78 -0.21 5.24 -14.34
CA TRP A 78 0.25 4.29 -13.34
C TRP A 78 1.25 3.30 -13.92
N THR A 79 2.27 2.98 -13.12
CA THR A 79 3.28 1.99 -13.43
C THR A 79 3.30 0.93 -12.31
N GLU A 80 3.45 -0.33 -12.69
CA GLU A 80 3.69 -1.40 -11.72
C GLU A 80 5.08 -1.22 -11.10
N LEU A 81 5.13 -1.01 -9.79
CA LEU A 81 6.36 -0.77 -9.05
C LEU A 81 6.97 -2.07 -8.55
N LYS A 82 6.13 -3.00 -8.08
CA LYS A 82 6.57 -4.32 -7.61
C LYS A 82 5.48 -5.36 -7.78
N ARG A 83 5.91 -6.57 -8.12
CA ARG A 83 5.11 -7.79 -8.09
C ARG A 83 5.66 -8.74 -7.04
N PHE A 84 4.76 -9.42 -6.34
CA PHE A 84 5.07 -10.40 -5.30
C PHE A 84 4.65 -11.81 -5.73
N ALA A 85 5.05 -12.80 -4.94
CA ALA A 85 4.76 -14.21 -5.20
C ALA A 85 3.24 -14.49 -5.23
N SER A 86 2.83 -15.48 -6.02
CA SER A 86 1.44 -15.91 -6.12
C SER A 86 0.91 -16.51 -4.81
N GLY A 87 -0.42 -16.52 -4.64
CA GLY A 87 -1.07 -17.14 -3.47
C GLY A 87 -1.23 -16.19 -2.26
N GLN A 88 -0.98 -14.90 -2.48
CA GLN A 88 -1.05 -13.86 -1.46
C GLN A 88 -1.87 -12.65 -1.96
N THR A 89 -2.05 -11.66 -1.09
CA THR A 89 -2.65 -10.34 -1.36
C THR A 89 -1.72 -9.23 -0.89
N CYS A 90 -1.70 -8.09 -1.58
CA CYS A 90 -0.90 -6.92 -1.19
C CYS A 90 -1.86 -5.94 -0.52
N GLU A 91 -1.73 -5.74 0.79
CA GLU A 91 -2.86 -5.21 1.59
C GLU A 91 -2.57 -3.94 2.36
N ALA A 92 -1.31 -3.63 2.62
CA ALA A 92 -0.96 -2.48 3.44
C ALA A 92 0.22 -1.74 2.83
N ILE A 93 0.11 -0.42 2.76
CA ILE A 93 1.19 0.47 2.37
C ILE A 93 1.48 1.41 3.54
N ALA A 94 2.76 1.59 3.86
CA ALA A 94 3.22 2.71 4.66
C ALA A 94 4.26 3.50 3.88
N ILE A 95 4.21 4.82 3.97
CA ILE A 95 5.18 5.73 3.39
C ILE A 95 5.71 6.58 4.54
N ASP A 96 7.02 6.75 4.63
CA ASP A 96 7.59 7.66 5.62
C ASP A 96 7.20 9.11 5.25
N PRO A 97 6.52 9.85 6.16
CA PRO A 97 6.04 11.19 5.85
C PRO A 97 7.17 12.24 5.76
N SER A 98 8.36 11.94 6.29
CA SER A 98 9.54 12.80 6.22
C SER A 98 10.45 12.49 5.05
N ASP A 99 10.43 11.25 4.56
CA ASP A 99 11.20 10.82 3.39
C ASP A 99 10.41 9.79 2.55
N PRO A 100 9.68 10.24 1.50
CA PRO A 100 8.93 9.36 0.62
C PRO A 100 9.72 8.27 -0.11
N SER A 101 11.06 8.32 -0.09
CA SER A 101 11.87 7.21 -0.61
C SER A 101 11.79 5.96 0.27
N HIS A 102 11.43 6.13 1.54
CA HIS A 102 11.15 5.05 2.47
C HIS A 102 9.69 4.64 2.43
N LEU A 103 9.43 3.41 2.01
CA LEU A 103 8.10 2.81 2.00
C LEU A 103 8.13 1.34 2.36
N ALA A 104 7.05 0.86 2.96
CA ALA A 104 6.86 -0.53 3.33
C ALA A 104 5.55 -1.06 2.75
N VAL A 105 5.56 -2.34 2.39
CA VAL A 105 4.42 -3.06 1.83
C VAL A 105 4.19 -4.34 2.60
N GLY A 106 2.94 -4.52 3.03
CA GLY A 106 2.45 -5.72 3.69
C GLY A 106 1.80 -6.65 2.67
N VAL A 107 2.29 -7.89 2.62
CA VAL A 107 1.74 -8.96 1.79
C VAL A 107 1.19 -10.04 2.70
N VAL A 108 -0.03 -10.49 2.47
CA VAL A 108 -0.78 -11.38 3.36
C VAL A 108 -1.13 -12.65 2.62
N GLN A 109 -0.92 -13.80 3.26
CA GLN A 109 -1.49 -15.06 2.82
C GLN A 109 -2.74 -15.33 3.64
N TRP A 110 -3.84 -15.72 3.01
CA TRP A 110 -5.08 -16.08 3.71
C TRP A 110 -5.24 -17.61 3.77
N GLY A 111 -5.82 -18.14 4.85
CA GLY A 111 -6.10 -19.57 5.04
C GLY A 111 -5.48 -20.17 6.31
N GLU A 112 -5.54 -21.50 6.48
CA GLU A 112 -4.87 -22.16 7.61
C GLU A 112 -3.33 -22.10 7.45
N GLY A 113 -2.62 -21.77 8.52
CA GLY A 113 -1.17 -21.52 8.48
C GLY A 113 -0.77 -20.19 7.81
N SER A 114 -1.70 -19.23 7.73
CA SER A 114 -1.55 -17.96 7.01
C SER A 114 -0.53 -17.01 7.65
N GLY A 115 0.58 -16.76 6.97
CA GLY A 115 1.54 -15.72 7.36
C GLY A 115 1.36 -14.41 6.61
N GLY A 116 2.31 -13.49 6.83
CA GLY A 116 2.50 -12.37 5.92
C GLY A 116 3.97 -12.00 5.82
N GLN A 117 4.25 -11.12 4.88
CA GLN A 117 5.57 -10.59 4.60
C GLN A 117 5.54 -9.08 4.69
N ILE A 118 6.67 -8.52 5.10
CA ILE A 118 6.91 -7.07 5.02
C ILE A 118 8.06 -6.85 4.07
N TRP A 119 7.84 -6.00 3.09
CA TRP A 119 8.87 -5.55 2.15
C TRP A 119 9.12 -4.07 2.37
N HIS A 120 10.37 -3.68 2.51
CA HIS A 120 10.78 -2.28 2.67
C HIS A 120 11.63 -1.83 1.49
N SER A 121 11.46 -0.59 1.06
CA SER A 121 12.34 0.10 0.12
C SER A 121 12.78 1.41 0.74
N ALA A 122 14.06 1.76 0.57
CA ALA A 122 14.67 3.02 0.99
C ALA A 122 15.04 3.93 -0.20
N ASP A 123 14.59 3.60 -1.41
CA ASP A 123 14.98 4.30 -2.65
C ASP A 123 13.80 4.58 -3.59
N GLY A 124 12.59 4.68 -3.01
CA GLY A 124 11.35 4.98 -3.73
C GLY A 124 10.83 3.81 -4.56
N GLY A 125 11.18 2.57 -4.17
CA GLY A 125 10.70 1.33 -4.75
C GLY A 125 11.58 0.71 -5.83
N LYS A 126 12.83 1.16 -5.99
CA LYS A 126 13.76 0.60 -6.98
C LYS A 126 14.39 -0.69 -6.47
N ALA A 127 14.72 -0.77 -5.18
CA ALA A 127 15.19 -1.96 -4.49
C ALA A 127 14.33 -2.25 -3.26
N TRP A 128 14.27 -3.53 -2.89
CA TRP A 128 13.41 -4.01 -1.80
C TRP A 128 14.13 -5.01 -0.91
N THR A 129 13.98 -4.84 0.39
CA THR A 129 14.48 -5.72 1.44
C THR A 129 13.32 -6.45 2.12
N ASP A 130 13.48 -7.75 2.33
CA ASP A 130 12.53 -8.55 3.10
C ASP A 130 12.76 -8.31 4.60
N LEU A 131 11.73 -7.80 5.28
CA LEU A 131 11.69 -7.55 6.73
C LEU A 131 10.75 -8.52 7.47
N THR A 132 10.44 -9.67 6.89
CA THR A 132 9.52 -10.68 7.45
C THR A 132 10.09 -11.37 8.69
N ALA A 133 11.43 -11.50 8.78
CA ALA A 133 12.06 -12.21 9.89
C ALA A 133 11.68 -11.62 11.26
N GLY A 134 11.13 -12.44 12.16
CA GLY A 134 10.71 -12.02 13.49
C GLY A 134 9.25 -11.54 13.59
N LEU A 135 8.50 -11.55 12.48
CA LEU A 135 7.04 -11.47 12.56
C LEU A 135 6.47 -12.73 13.24
N PRO A 136 5.45 -12.58 14.09
CA PRO A 136 4.69 -13.70 14.62
C PRO A 136 4.22 -14.63 13.50
N GLU A 137 4.37 -15.94 13.73
CA GLU A 137 3.81 -16.94 12.83
C GLU A 137 2.29 -16.81 12.76
N ASN A 138 1.73 -17.22 11.62
CA ASN A 138 0.28 -17.27 11.40
C ASN A 138 -0.45 -15.91 11.50
N SER A 139 0.23 -14.80 11.25
CA SER A 139 -0.45 -13.51 11.07
C SER A 139 0.27 -12.59 10.09
N GLY A 140 -0.51 -12.03 9.15
CA GLY A 140 -0.02 -11.00 8.23
C GLY A 140 -0.21 -9.56 8.74
N PRO A 141 0.49 -8.59 8.11
CA PRO A 141 0.33 -7.17 8.39
C PRO A 141 -1.04 -6.66 7.92
N ALA A 142 -1.80 -6.08 8.84
CA ALA A 142 -3.10 -5.44 8.57
C ALA A 142 -2.96 -3.93 8.33
N ALA A 143 -2.03 -3.28 9.04
CA ALA A 143 -1.72 -1.86 8.87
C ALA A 143 -0.28 -1.58 9.30
N MET A 144 0.31 -0.52 8.76
CA MET A 144 1.70 -0.15 9.05
C MET A 144 1.86 1.38 9.13
N ALA A 145 2.84 1.84 9.90
CA ALA A 145 3.18 3.26 9.98
C ALA A 145 4.65 3.46 10.34
N PHE A 146 5.29 4.43 9.69
CA PHE A 146 6.65 4.86 10.05
C PHE A 146 6.62 5.87 11.21
N ASP A 147 7.54 5.70 12.16
CA ASP A 147 8.00 6.74 13.09
C ASP A 147 9.33 7.29 12.55
N PRO A 148 9.31 8.41 11.81
CA PRO A 148 10.51 8.97 11.18
C PRO A 148 11.56 9.43 12.19
N ARG A 149 11.13 9.82 13.40
CA ARG A 149 12.04 10.31 14.44
C ARG A 149 12.89 9.19 15.01
N ARG A 150 12.36 7.96 14.99
CA ARG A 150 13.05 6.77 15.51
C ARG A 150 13.56 5.85 14.42
N GLN A 151 13.26 6.14 13.15
CA GLN A 151 13.56 5.26 12.02
C GLN A 151 13.01 3.84 12.28
N ARG A 152 11.72 3.79 12.64
CA ARG A 152 11.02 2.55 12.97
C ARG A 152 9.75 2.39 12.17
N LEU A 153 9.46 1.17 11.77
CA LEU A 153 8.17 0.75 11.25
C LEU A 153 7.38 0.06 12.35
N TYR A 154 6.16 0.52 12.61
CA TYR A 154 5.16 -0.18 13.42
C TYR A 154 4.22 -0.95 12.51
N VAL A 155 3.82 -2.14 12.95
CA VAL A 155 3.01 -3.06 12.18
C VAL A 155 1.92 -3.62 13.08
N LEU A 156 0.66 -3.35 12.73
CA LEU A 156 -0.49 -4.03 13.30
C LEU A 156 -0.71 -5.33 12.52
N LEU A 157 -0.89 -6.43 13.24
CA LEU A 157 -1.16 -7.73 12.67
C LEU A 157 -2.65 -8.07 12.76
N TYR A 158 -3.16 -8.88 11.82
CA TYR A 158 -4.55 -9.34 11.86
C TYR A 158 -4.92 -10.10 13.14
N ALA A 159 -3.96 -10.76 13.78
CA ALA A 159 -4.14 -11.39 15.09
C ALA A 159 -4.28 -10.39 16.26
N GLY A 160 -4.18 -9.08 16.02
CA GLY A 160 -4.42 -8.02 17.00
C GLY A 160 -3.18 -7.56 17.78
N SER A 161 -2.00 -8.10 17.49
CA SER A 161 -0.74 -7.66 18.10
C SER A 161 -0.04 -6.57 17.29
N VAL A 162 0.78 -5.76 17.97
CA VAL A 162 1.62 -4.74 17.34
C VAL A 162 3.08 -5.16 17.42
N TYR A 163 3.75 -5.16 16.28
CA TYR A 163 5.18 -5.39 16.14
C TYR A 163 5.88 -4.10 15.72
N SER A 164 7.16 -3.96 16.02
CA SER A 164 7.95 -2.85 15.48
C SER A 164 9.37 -3.25 15.14
N ARG A 165 9.90 -2.64 14.09
CA ARG A 165 11.24 -2.94 13.55
C ARG A 165 11.96 -1.66 13.16
N SER A 166 13.26 -1.62 13.40
CA SER A 166 14.09 -0.53 12.87
C SER A 166 14.22 -0.66 11.35
N VAL A 167 14.10 0.46 10.66
CA VAL A 167 14.37 0.60 9.23
C VAL A 167 15.65 1.41 9.10
N GLN A 168 16.66 0.85 8.44
CA GLN A 168 17.91 1.53 8.10
C GLN A 168 18.02 1.57 6.58
#